data_AF-A0A6M0Q794-F1
#
_entry.id   AF-A0A6M0Q794-F1
#
_cell.length_a   1.000
_cell.length_b   1.000
_cell.length_c   1.000
_cell.angle_alpha   90.00
_cell.angle_beta   90.00
_cell.angle_gamma   90.00
#
_symmetry.space_group_name_H-M   'P 1'
#
loop_
_entity.id
_entity.type
_entity.pdbx_description
1 polymer ?
#
loop_
_entity_poly.entity_id
_entity_poly.type
_entity_poly.pdbx_seq_one_letter_code
_entity_poly.pdbx_strand_id
1 'polypeptide(L)'
;MSNPFEAVWKTLKSMVDIEPKSPLHVGEVMSFWTYLTVLDEAIRYEEVGLNTTTDDEVKELLVDAKKLCESQSQRLSNFMQKEGIPLPPGPKKKPKSEPQEVPLGVKFTDDEIANGVSLKIATAGIECALGNSQSIRTDVGLIWIELYTEMLTFGATTKSLLRKRGWIKVPPYYTPTGLTKS
;
A
#
# COMPACT_ATOMS: atom_id res chain seq x y z
N MET A 1 -12.49 -12.65 -28.83
CA MET A 1 -13.00 -13.23 -27.58
C MET A 1 -12.40 -12.41 -26.46
N SER A 2 -13.22 -11.73 -25.66
CA SER A 2 -12.74 -10.91 -24.53
C SER A 2 -11.96 -11.79 -23.55
N ASN A 3 -10.81 -11.29 -23.07
CA ASN A 3 -10.03 -11.96 -22.02
C ASN A 3 -10.96 -12.21 -20.82
N PRO A 4 -10.99 -13.41 -20.22
CA PRO A 4 -11.81 -13.70 -19.03
C PRO A 4 -11.70 -12.64 -17.93
N PHE A 5 -10.52 -12.06 -17.74
CA PHE A 5 -10.29 -10.98 -16.77
C PHE A 5 -11.02 -9.67 -17.14
N GLU A 6 -10.96 -9.28 -18.42
CA GLU A 6 -11.68 -8.09 -18.91
C GLU A 6 -13.20 -8.27 -18.82
N ALA A 7 -13.70 -9.49 -19.05
CA ALA A 7 -15.11 -9.80 -18.94
C ALA A 7 -15.61 -9.69 -17.49
N VAL A 8 -14.83 -10.20 -16.52
CA VAL A 8 -15.12 -10.04 -15.09
C VAL A 8 -15.11 -8.57 -14.70
N TRP A 9 -14.08 -7.83 -15.09
CA TRP A 9 -13.96 -6.40 -14.80
C TRP A 9 -15.09 -5.56 -15.40
N LYS A 10 -15.46 -5.84 -16.65
CA LYS A 10 -16.57 -5.16 -17.32
C LYS A 10 -17.90 -5.43 -16.63
N THR A 11 -18.13 -6.67 -16.20
CA THR A 11 -19.33 -7.05 -15.46
C THR A 11 -19.40 -6.28 -14.13
N LEU A 12 -18.30 -6.26 -13.37
CA LEU A 12 -18.19 -5.51 -12.12
C LEU A 12 -18.49 -4.01 -12.30
N LYS A 13 -17.92 -3.38 -13.33
CA LYS A 13 -18.23 -1.98 -13.67
C LYS A 13 -19.70 -1.76 -14.02
N SER A 14 -20.30 -2.65 -14.79
CA SER A 14 -21.71 -2.51 -15.16
C SER A 14 -22.66 -2.61 -13.97
N MET A 15 -22.28 -3.32 -12.89
CA MET A 15 -23.09 -3.37 -11.66
C MET A 15 -23.13 -2.01 -10.94
N VAL A 16 -22.06 -1.20 -11.03
CA VAL A 16 -22.04 0.16 -10.45
C VAL A 16 -23.07 1.08 -11.08
N ASP A 17 -23.29 0.96 -12.40
CA ASP A 17 -24.18 1.87 -13.14
C ASP A 17 -25.68 1.56 -12.93
N ILE A 18 -25.99 0.40 -12.34
CA ILE A 18 -27.39 -0.09 -12.17
C ILE A 18 -27.97 0.30 -10.80
N GLU A 19 -27.12 0.43 -9.77
CA GLU A 19 -27.59 0.68 -8.40
C GLU A 19 -27.61 2.17 -8.04
N PRO A 20 -28.72 2.68 -7.48
CA PRO A 20 -28.73 4.02 -6.90
C PRO A 20 -27.76 4.08 -5.71
N LYS A 21 -26.92 5.12 -5.65
CA LYS A 21 -25.91 5.28 -4.59
C LYS A 21 -26.58 5.46 -3.23
N SER A 22 -26.48 4.45 -2.37
CA SER A 22 -26.83 4.56 -0.97
C SER A 22 -25.85 5.48 -0.22
N PRO A 23 -26.24 6.05 0.94
CA PRO A 23 -25.28 6.67 1.84
C PRO A 23 -24.23 5.65 2.30
N LEU A 24 -22.98 6.11 2.47
CA LEU A 24 -21.93 5.29 3.08
C LEU A 24 -22.30 4.93 4.52
N HIS A 25 -22.09 3.67 4.91
CA HIS A 25 -22.23 3.30 6.32
C HIS A 25 -20.94 3.60 7.10
N VAL A 26 -21.05 3.62 8.43
CA VAL A 26 -19.92 4.00 9.32
C VAL A 26 -18.66 3.15 9.09
N GLY A 27 -18.82 1.88 8.70
CA GLY A 27 -17.70 0.98 8.39
C GLY A 27 -16.94 1.40 7.13
N GLU A 28 -17.64 1.78 6.06
CA GLU A 28 -17.04 2.31 4.82
C GLU A 28 -16.34 3.66 5.08
N VAL A 29 -16.97 4.53 5.88
CA VAL A 29 -16.37 5.82 6.24
C VAL A 29 -15.09 5.63 7.05
N MET A 30 -15.13 4.76 8.05
CA MET A 30 -13.97 4.48 8.91
C MET A 30 -12.84 3.81 8.13
N SER A 31 -13.14 2.85 7.25
CA SER A 31 -12.09 2.15 6.49
C SER A 31 -11.32 3.11 5.57
N PHE A 32 -12.02 4.01 4.87
CA PHE A 32 -11.35 5.05 4.07
C PHE A 32 -10.52 6.01 4.92
N TRP A 33 -11.05 6.46 6.06
CA TRP A 33 -10.33 7.35 6.97
C TRP A 33 -9.05 6.71 7.51
N THR A 34 -9.13 5.44 7.94
CA THR A 34 -7.97 4.67 8.42
C THR A 34 -6.95 4.49 7.31
N TYR A 35 -7.39 4.07 6.13
CA TYR A 35 -6.47 3.81 5.02
C TYR A 35 -5.75 5.07 4.55
N LEU A 36 -6.43 6.21 4.48
CA LEU A 36 -5.80 7.48 4.17
C LEU A 36 -4.72 7.85 5.19
N THR A 37 -4.97 7.58 6.48
CA THR A 37 -3.96 7.75 7.55
C THR A 37 -2.74 6.84 7.31
N VAL A 38 -2.96 5.57 6.93
CA VAL A 38 -1.87 4.63 6.62
C VAL A 38 -1.02 5.14 5.44
N LEU A 39 -1.66 5.64 4.39
CA LEU A 39 -0.95 6.19 3.22
C LEU A 39 -0.12 7.42 3.59
N ASP A 40 -0.68 8.35 4.36
CA ASP A 40 0.05 9.57 4.72
C ASP A 40 1.24 9.27 5.65
N GLU A 41 1.13 8.30 6.56
CA GLU A 41 2.24 7.80 7.37
C GLU A 41 3.26 7.00 6.56
N ALA A 42 2.85 6.32 5.48
CA ALA A 42 3.77 5.76 4.50
C ALA A 42 4.59 6.86 3.86
N ILE A 43 3.95 7.86 3.24
CA ILE A 43 4.64 8.95 2.52
C ILE A 43 5.73 9.61 3.39
N ARG A 44 5.47 9.80 4.68
CA ARG A 44 6.46 10.36 5.62
C ARG A 44 7.61 9.41 5.92
N TYR A 45 7.33 8.12 6.06
CA TYR A 45 8.37 7.11 6.20
C TYR A 45 9.27 7.07 4.96
N GLU A 46 8.70 7.11 3.76
CA GLU A 46 9.51 7.16 2.54
C GLU A 46 10.34 8.43 2.44
N GLU A 47 9.81 9.59 2.86
CA GLU A 47 10.60 10.83 2.95
C GLU A 47 11.76 10.73 3.94
N VAL A 48 11.54 10.12 5.10
CA VAL A 48 12.63 9.87 6.07
C VAL A 48 13.67 8.95 5.43
N GLY A 49 13.25 7.85 4.80
CA GLY A 49 14.16 6.94 4.11
C GLY A 49 15.02 7.64 3.05
N LEU A 50 14.40 8.48 2.22
CA LEU A 50 15.09 9.23 1.15
C LEU A 50 16.11 10.22 1.70
N ASN A 51 15.83 10.78 2.86
CA ASN A 51 16.69 11.71 3.58
C ASN A 51 17.86 11.02 4.30
N THR A 52 17.79 9.70 4.52
CA THR A 52 18.78 8.95 5.29
C THR A 52 19.59 7.96 4.46
N THR A 53 19.02 7.30 3.46
CA THR A 53 19.75 6.30 2.68
C THR A 53 20.69 6.92 1.65
N THR A 54 21.81 6.24 1.39
CA THR A 54 22.70 6.52 0.27
C THR A 54 22.64 5.46 -0.83
N ASP A 55 21.97 4.34 -0.59
CA ASP A 55 21.85 3.23 -1.55
C ASP A 55 20.83 3.58 -2.65
N ASP A 56 21.26 3.46 -3.90
CA ASP A 56 20.47 3.93 -5.03
C ASP A 56 19.25 3.03 -5.34
N GLU A 57 19.33 1.71 -5.11
CA GLU A 57 18.16 0.84 -5.28
C GLU A 57 17.13 1.06 -4.16
N VAL A 58 17.58 1.39 -2.94
CA VAL A 58 16.68 1.78 -1.85
C VAL A 58 16.02 3.13 -2.15
N LYS A 59 16.76 4.11 -2.67
CA LYS A 59 16.16 5.38 -3.11
C LYS A 59 15.10 5.16 -4.19
N GLU A 60 15.39 4.34 -5.20
CA GLU A 60 14.44 4.03 -6.28
C GLU A 60 13.16 3.40 -5.71
N LEU A 61 13.30 2.38 -4.84
CA LEU A 61 12.17 1.76 -4.13
C LEU A 61 11.32 2.81 -3.38
N LEU A 62 11.96 3.71 -2.64
CA LEU A 62 11.26 4.72 -1.84
C LEU A 62 10.59 5.79 -2.71
N VAL A 63 11.20 6.20 -3.83
CA VAL A 63 10.58 7.13 -4.78
C VAL A 63 9.32 6.51 -5.37
N ASP A 64 9.36 5.25 -5.77
CA ASP A 64 8.21 4.56 -6.36
C ASP A 64 7.11 4.29 -5.31
N ALA A 65 7.48 3.87 -4.10
CA ALA A 65 6.57 3.72 -2.97
C ALA A 65 5.84 5.04 -2.66
N LYS A 66 6.60 6.14 -2.57
CA LYS A 66 6.06 7.46 -2.29
C LYS A 66 5.09 7.92 -3.37
N LYS A 67 5.45 7.79 -4.64
CA LYS A 67 4.57 8.16 -5.77
C LYS A 67 3.27 7.37 -5.76
N LEU A 68 3.34 6.07 -5.48
CA LEU A 68 2.16 5.22 -5.37
C LEU A 68 1.24 5.71 -4.24
N CYS A 69 1.80 5.93 -3.05
CA CYS A 69 1.02 6.38 -1.90
C CYS A 69 0.42 7.78 -2.11
N GLU A 70 1.16 8.72 -2.70
CA GLU A 70 0.65 10.06 -3.05
C GLU A 70 -0.51 9.98 -4.06
N SER A 71 -0.38 9.12 -5.08
CA SER A 71 -1.45 8.89 -6.07
C SER A 71 -2.73 8.32 -5.45
N GLN A 72 -2.59 7.31 -4.58
CA GLN A 72 -3.73 6.73 -3.86
C GLN A 72 -4.35 7.72 -2.87
N SER A 73 -3.53 8.40 -2.08
CA SER A 73 -3.96 9.39 -1.07
C SER A 73 -4.76 10.52 -1.74
N GLN A 74 -4.31 11.01 -2.90
CA GLN A 74 -5.02 12.03 -3.65
C GLN A 74 -6.37 11.55 -4.20
N ARG A 75 -6.43 10.36 -4.81
CA ARG A 75 -7.69 9.79 -5.32
C ARG A 75 -8.68 9.54 -4.20
N LEU A 76 -8.22 9.00 -3.08
CA LEU A 76 -9.05 8.70 -1.93
C LEU A 76 -9.54 9.98 -1.24
N SER A 77 -8.67 10.96 -1.04
CA SER A 77 -9.04 12.27 -0.50
C SER A 77 -10.10 12.97 -1.35
N ASN A 78 -10.01 12.86 -2.67
CA ASN A 78 -11.01 13.42 -3.59
C ASN A 78 -12.36 12.70 -3.46
N PHE A 79 -12.35 11.38 -3.30
CA PHE A 79 -13.57 10.61 -3.07
C PHE A 79 -14.21 10.98 -1.72
N MET A 80 -13.42 10.98 -0.65
CA MET A 80 -13.86 11.33 0.70
C MET A 80 -14.48 12.73 0.77
N GLN A 81 -13.85 13.73 0.16
CA GLN A 81 -14.40 15.10 0.10
C GLN A 81 -15.73 15.17 -0.65
N LYS A 82 -15.88 14.42 -1.76
CA LYS A 82 -17.14 14.38 -2.52
C LYS A 82 -18.29 13.76 -1.73
N GLU A 83 -17.99 12.77 -0.89
CA GLU A 83 -18.94 12.10 -0.01
C GLU A 83 -19.12 12.85 1.33
N GLY A 84 -18.47 14.00 1.53
CA GLY A 84 -18.58 14.81 2.75
C GLY A 84 -17.85 14.23 3.97
N ILE A 85 -16.91 13.30 3.76
CA ILE A 85 -16.13 12.67 4.81
C ILE A 85 -14.97 13.60 5.20
N PRO A 86 -14.78 13.93 6.49
CA PRO A 86 -13.65 14.71 6.94
C PRO A 86 -12.33 13.93 6.73
N LEU A 87 -11.30 14.62 6.25
CA LEU A 87 -9.98 14.03 6.08
C LEU A 87 -9.27 13.91 7.45
N PRO A 88 -8.48 12.84 7.68
CA PRO A 88 -7.62 12.73 8.85
C PRO A 88 -6.59 13.87 8.88
N PRO A 89 -6.13 14.29 10.08
CA PRO A 89 -4.99 15.19 10.17
C PRO A 89 -3.73 14.47 9.69
N GLY A 90 -3.15 14.96 8.59
CA GLY A 90 -1.93 14.38 8.02
C GLY A 90 -0.64 14.86 8.71
N PRO A 91 0.38 14.00 8.82
CA PRO A 91 1.70 14.39 9.33
C PRO A 91 2.40 15.40 8.40
N LYS A 92 3.13 16.34 9.00
CA LYS A 92 3.88 17.39 8.26
C LYS A 92 5.01 16.80 7.42
N LYS A 93 5.21 17.37 6.22
CA LYS A 93 6.33 17.03 5.32
C LYS A 93 7.67 17.09 6.04
N LYS A 94 8.56 16.16 5.74
CA LYS A 94 9.92 16.17 6.32
C LYS A 94 10.80 17.15 5.54
N PRO A 95 11.59 18.01 6.23
CA PRO A 95 12.60 18.82 5.56
C PRO A 95 13.68 17.91 4.96
N LYS A 96 14.36 18.38 3.91
CA LYS A 96 15.50 17.65 3.33
C LYS A 96 16.67 17.63 4.31
N SER A 97 17.43 16.54 4.34
CA SER A 97 18.68 16.42 5.09
C SER A 97 19.75 15.72 4.25
N GLU A 98 21.01 15.99 4.56
CA GLU A 98 22.14 15.28 3.96
C GLU A 98 22.32 13.91 4.66
N PRO A 99 22.25 12.78 3.92
CA PRO A 99 22.34 11.44 4.51
C PRO A 99 23.59 11.15 5.36
N GLN A 100 24.69 11.85 5.07
CA GLN A 100 25.98 11.70 5.75
C GLN A 100 26.03 12.46 7.09
N GLU A 101 25.16 13.46 7.29
CA GLU A 101 25.08 14.24 8.53
C GLU A 101 24.16 13.59 9.57
N VAL A 102 23.38 12.57 9.17
CA VAL A 102 22.47 11.84 10.06
C VAL A 102 23.28 10.93 11.00
N PRO A 103 23.17 11.09 12.33
CA PRO A 103 23.91 10.27 13.29
C PRO A 103 23.57 8.78 13.14
N LEU A 104 24.59 7.91 13.13
CA LEU A 104 24.42 6.48 12.90
C LEU A 104 23.48 5.80 13.91
N GLY A 105 23.45 6.25 15.16
CA GLY A 105 22.60 5.66 16.21
C GLY A 105 21.09 5.90 16.04
N VAL A 106 20.68 6.77 15.10
CA VAL A 106 19.26 7.03 14.78
C VAL A 106 18.92 6.72 13.33
N LYS A 107 19.88 6.20 12.58
CA LYS A 107 19.76 5.93 11.15
C LYS A 107 19.35 4.47 10.95
N PHE A 108 18.19 4.25 10.33
CA PHE A 108 17.83 2.91 9.88
C PHE A 108 18.82 2.40 8.84
N THR A 109 19.10 1.11 8.89
CA THR A 109 19.85 0.43 7.84
C THR A 109 19.01 0.31 6.56
N ASP A 110 19.66 0.08 5.43
CA ASP A 110 18.94 -0.10 4.16
C ASP A 110 18.01 -1.32 4.17
N ASP A 111 18.38 -2.39 4.90
CA ASP A 111 17.49 -3.56 5.06
C ASP A 111 16.31 -3.28 5.99
N GLU A 112 16.48 -2.48 7.05
CA GLU A 112 15.38 -2.01 7.89
C GLU A 112 14.42 -1.11 7.09
N ILE A 113 14.97 -0.18 6.30
CA ILE A 113 14.19 0.72 5.44
C ILE A 113 13.33 -0.09 4.47
N ALA A 114 13.95 -0.99 3.71
CA ALA A 114 13.29 -1.78 2.67
C ALA A 114 12.27 -2.77 3.26
N ASN A 115 12.57 -3.40 4.40
CA ASN A 115 11.60 -4.26 5.09
C ASN A 115 10.42 -3.45 5.67
N GLY A 116 10.65 -2.21 6.13
CA GLY A 116 9.55 -1.34 6.57
C GLY A 116 8.61 -0.94 5.43
N VAL A 117 9.12 -0.73 4.20
CA VAL A 117 8.28 -0.59 3.00
C VAL A 117 7.46 -1.86 2.77
N SER A 118 8.10 -3.04 2.83
CA SER A 118 7.38 -4.31 2.67
C SER A 118 6.31 -4.55 3.73
N LEU A 119 6.53 -4.15 4.98
CA LEU A 119 5.55 -4.24 6.04
C LEU A 119 4.35 -3.32 5.74
N LYS A 120 4.60 -2.08 5.31
CA LYS A 120 3.54 -1.14 4.93
C LYS A 120 2.69 -1.65 3.77
N ILE A 121 3.30 -2.25 2.75
CA ILE A 121 2.58 -2.88 1.64
C ILE A 121 1.66 -3.99 2.16
N ALA A 122 2.17 -4.85 3.04
CA ALA A 122 1.36 -5.93 3.62
C ALA A 122 0.18 -5.39 4.43
N THR A 123 0.40 -4.39 5.29
CA THR A 123 -0.66 -3.71 6.06
C THR A 123 -1.69 -3.06 5.14
N ALA A 124 -1.25 -2.28 4.15
CA ALA A 124 -2.15 -1.65 3.19
C ALA A 124 -2.95 -2.69 2.39
N GLY A 125 -2.34 -3.82 2.03
CA GLY A 125 -3.03 -4.92 1.36
C GLY A 125 -4.14 -5.55 2.21
N ILE A 126 -3.88 -5.77 3.50
CA ILE A 126 -4.87 -6.27 4.46
C ILE A 126 -6.04 -5.29 4.59
N GLU A 127 -5.75 -3.99 4.76
CA GLU A 127 -6.77 -2.95 4.88
C GLU A 127 -7.64 -2.86 3.62
N CYS A 128 -7.05 -2.93 2.42
CA CYS A 128 -7.84 -2.93 1.19
C CYS A 128 -8.76 -4.15 1.08
N ALA A 129 -8.26 -5.34 1.43
CA ALA A 129 -9.06 -6.56 1.41
C ALA A 129 -10.21 -6.50 2.43
N LEU A 130 -9.93 -5.99 3.63
CA LEU A 130 -10.93 -5.81 4.67
C LEU A 130 -11.98 -4.78 4.24
N GLY A 131 -11.55 -3.62 3.77
CA GLY A 131 -12.42 -2.56 3.27
C GLY A 131 -13.34 -3.05 2.14
N ASN A 132 -12.80 -3.80 1.18
CA ASN A 132 -13.57 -4.43 0.13
C ASN A 132 -14.63 -5.40 0.69
N SER A 133 -14.25 -6.28 1.63
CA SER A 133 -15.16 -7.28 2.20
C SER A 133 -16.33 -6.68 3.00
N GLN A 134 -16.14 -5.47 3.52
CA GLN A 134 -17.13 -4.75 4.32
C GLN A 134 -17.95 -3.76 3.50
N SER A 135 -17.60 -3.53 2.23
CA SER A 135 -18.29 -2.58 1.36
C SER A 135 -19.63 -3.14 0.94
N ILE A 136 -20.68 -2.32 1.08
CA ILE A 136 -22.01 -2.64 0.55
C ILE A 136 -22.22 -1.94 -0.78
N ARG A 137 -21.68 -0.72 -0.92
CA ARG A 137 -21.72 -0.01 -2.20
C ARG A 137 -20.76 -0.63 -3.20
N THR A 138 -21.27 -0.94 -4.39
CA THR A 138 -20.46 -1.52 -5.47
C THR A 138 -19.29 -0.61 -5.87
N ASP A 139 -19.48 0.71 -5.94
CA ASP A 139 -18.41 1.65 -6.30
C ASP A 139 -17.27 1.70 -5.27
N VAL A 140 -17.61 1.65 -3.98
CA VAL A 140 -16.65 1.53 -2.86
C VAL A 140 -15.86 0.23 -2.98
N GLY A 141 -16.54 -0.90 -3.23
CA GLY A 141 -15.89 -2.18 -3.47
C GLY A 141 -14.86 -2.12 -4.60
N LEU A 142 -15.19 -1.45 -5.72
CA LEU A 142 -14.26 -1.28 -6.84
C LEU A 142 -13.06 -0.39 -6.50
N ILE A 143 -13.25 0.68 -5.73
CA ILE A 143 -12.14 1.53 -5.26
C ILE A 143 -11.13 0.67 -4.50
N TRP A 144 -11.60 -0.17 -3.57
CA TRP A 144 -10.70 -1.06 -2.82
C TRP A 144 -9.96 -2.06 -3.69
N ILE A 145 -10.63 -2.64 -4.71
CA ILE A 145 -10.00 -3.57 -5.66
C ILE A 145 -8.89 -2.86 -6.45
N GLU A 146 -9.13 -1.63 -6.90
CA GLU A 146 -8.14 -0.82 -7.62
C GLU A 146 -6.91 -0.57 -6.73
N LEU A 147 -7.11 -0.05 -5.53
CA LEU A 147 -6.03 0.22 -4.56
C LEU A 147 -5.25 -1.05 -4.20
N TYR A 148 -5.95 -2.17 -3.99
CA TYR A 148 -5.35 -3.46 -3.68
C TYR A 148 -4.48 -3.98 -4.83
N THR A 149 -4.96 -3.89 -6.07
CA THR A 149 -4.24 -4.39 -7.25
C THR A 149 -2.93 -3.64 -7.46
N GLU A 150 -2.92 -2.33 -7.22
CA GLU A 150 -1.71 -1.52 -7.26
C GLU A 150 -0.71 -1.94 -6.17
N MET A 151 -1.19 -2.15 -4.94
CA MET A 151 -0.36 -2.63 -3.82
C MET A 151 0.21 -4.02 -4.09
N LEU A 152 -0.56 -4.94 -4.69
CA LEU A 152 -0.07 -6.26 -5.09
C LEU A 152 1.03 -6.17 -6.15
N THR A 153 0.86 -5.29 -7.13
CA THR A 153 1.84 -5.08 -8.21
C THR A 153 3.15 -4.55 -7.62
N PHE A 154 3.06 -3.54 -6.76
CA PHE A 154 4.23 -2.97 -6.09
C PHE A 154 4.87 -3.92 -5.07
N GLY A 155 4.08 -4.74 -4.38
CA GLY A 155 4.56 -5.79 -3.50
C GLY A 155 5.39 -6.85 -4.22
N ALA A 156 5.02 -7.21 -5.45
CA ALA A 156 5.75 -8.18 -6.26
C ALA A 156 7.15 -7.67 -6.67
N THR A 157 7.26 -6.40 -7.07
CA THR A 157 8.56 -5.77 -7.40
C THR A 157 9.43 -5.60 -6.15
N THR A 158 8.84 -5.13 -5.04
CA THR A 158 9.52 -4.98 -3.75
C THR A 158 10.07 -6.31 -3.23
N LYS A 159 9.27 -7.38 -3.28
CA LYS A 159 9.70 -8.73 -2.88
C LYS A 159 10.87 -9.24 -3.72
N SER A 160 10.88 -8.91 -5.01
CA SER A 160 11.97 -9.30 -5.93
C SER A 160 13.28 -8.60 -5.57
N LEU A 161 13.22 -7.31 -5.24
CA LEU A 161 14.37 -6.54 -4.76
C LEU A 161 14.91 -7.09 -3.43
N LEU A 162 14.02 -7.30 -2.44
CA LEU A 162 14.40 -7.85 -1.13
C LEU A 162 15.06 -9.22 -1.25
N ARG A 163 14.59 -10.06 -2.18
CA ARG A 163 15.21 -11.36 -2.48
C ARG A 163 16.59 -11.19 -3.10
N LYS A 164 16.72 -10.33 -4.13
CA LYS A 164 17.99 -10.06 -4.83
C LYS A 164 19.08 -9.60 -3.85
N ARG A 165 18.71 -8.77 -2.87
CA ARG A 165 19.62 -8.22 -1.85
C ARG A 165 19.85 -9.13 -0.63
N GLY A 166 19.11 -10.23 -0.50
CA GLY A 166 19.16 -11.08 0.69
C GLY A 166 18.55 -10.43 1.95
N TRP A 167 17.74 -9.38 1.79
CA TRP A 167 17.10 -8.65 2.88
C TRP A 167 15.76 -9.25 3.31
N ILE A 168 15.19 -10.12 2.48
CA ILE A 168 13.95 -10.82 2.80
C ILE A 168 14.17 -11.73 4.02
N LYS A 169 13.42 -11.50 5.10
CA LYS A 169 13.47 -12.39 6.27
C LYS A 169 12.68 -13.66 5.96
N VAL A 170 13.40 -14.77 5.80
CA VAL A 170 12.81 -16.09 5.51
C VAL A 170 12.59 -16.82 6.84
N PRO A 171 11.34 -17.22 7.18
CA PRO A 171 11.10 -18.03 8.37
C PRO A 171 11.73 -19.42 8.22
N PRO A 172 11.94 -20.16 9.32
CA PRO A 172 12.46 -21.52 9.26
C PRO A 172 11.64 -22.40 8.29
N TYR A 173 12.35 -23.18 7.47
CA TYR A 173 11.68 -24.09 6.55
C TYR A 173 10.96 -25.19 7.31
N TYR A 174 9.69 -25.40 6.98
CA TYR A 174 8.94 -26.54 7.48
C TYR A 174 9.55 -27.83 6.95
N THR A 175 9.95 -28.72 7.87
CA THR A 175 10.47 -30.06 7.54
C THR A 175 9.43 -31.11 7.94
N PRO A 176 8.64 -31.64 7.00
CA PRO A 176 7.65 -32.66 7.31
C PRO A 176 8.30 -33.98 7.72
N THR A 177 7.77 -34.63 8.76
CA THR A 177 8.20 -35.96 9.20
C THR A 177 7.74 -37.04 8.21
N GLY A 178 8.66 -37.91 7.78
CA GLY A 178 8.34 -39.08 6.94
C GLY A 178 8.37 -38.86 5.43
N LEU A 179 8.67 -37.65 4.95
CA LEU A 179 8.95 -37.43 3.53
C LEU A 179 10.36 -37.95 3.21
N THR A 180 10.43 -39.10 2.51
CA THR A 180 11.66 -39.57 1.89
C THR A 180 12.12 -38.49 0.91
N LYS A 181 13.36 -38.01 1.07
CA LYS A 181 13.96 -37.05 0.13
C LYS A 181 13.90 -37.66 -1.27
N SER A 182 13.11 -37.08 -2.17
CA SER A 182 13.10 -37.40 -3.60
C SER A 182 14.32 -36.81 -4.28
#